data_AF-A0A478FTT7-F1
#
_entry.id   AF-A0A478FTT7-F1
#
_cell.length_a   1.000
_cell.length_b   1.000
_cell.length_c   1.000
_cell.angle_alpha   90.00
_cell.angle_beta   90.00
_cell.angle_gamma   90.00
#
_symmetry.space_group_name_H-M   'P 1'
#
loop_
_entity.id
_entity.type
_entity.pdbx_description
1 polymer ?
#
loop_
_entity_poly.entity_id
_entity_poly.type
_entity_poly.pdbx_seq_one_letter_code
_entity_poly.pdbx_strand_id
1 'polypeptide(L)'
;MLHGVAKTVLTVALMMIGCTAGYFGTATYYEQHPQTVAQSHECDTIPNSIGYKNRNDFLATNRKENWRTWRQREIELSKETTAPTSSIFSSLHTTLKSQSETSLNGEKIRDKCREAYQKNNNTDSNSEENKTETDAKKYCKFK
;
A
#
# COMPACT_ATOMS: atom_id res chain seq x y z
N MET A 1 7.72 -22.33 61.37
CA MET A 1 8.45 -22.33 60.08
C MET A 1 7.44 -22.59 58.97
N LEU A 2 7.04 -21.59 58.18
CA LEU A 2 6.32 -21.71 56.89
C LEU A 2 5.79 -20.32 56.46
N HIS A 3 6.68 -19.35 56.28
CA HIS A 3 6.34 -18.03 55.71
C HIS A 3 7.40 -17.60 54.67
N GLY A 4 7.92 -18.55 53.89
CA GLY A 4 9.06 -18.31 53.00
C GLY A 4 8.91 -18.75 51.55
N VAL A 5 7.77 -19.34 51.14
CA VAL A 5 7.68 -19.98 49.81
C VAL A 5 6.57 -19.40 48.92
N ALA A 6 5.65 -18.60 49.46
CA ALA A 6 4.52 -18.08 48.69
C ALA A 6 4.85 -16.87 47.80
N LYS A 7 5.98 -16.18 48.03
CA LYS A 7 6.34 -14.98 47.25
C LYS A 7 7.12 -15.27 45.97
N THR A 8 7.82 -16.39 45.89
CA THR A 8 8.65 -16.74 44.72
C THR A 8 7.86 -17.43 43.61
N VAL A 9 6.74 -18.09 43.91
CA VAL A 9 5.94 -18.80 42.90
C VAL A 9 5.08 -17.84 42.07
N LEU A 10 4.64 -16.72 42.65
CA LEU A 10 3.78 -15.75 41.95
C LEU A 10 4.56 -14.88 40.95
N THR A 11 5.84 -14.62 41.19
CA THR A 11 6.66 -13.79 40.30
C THR A 11 7.10 -14.54 39.04
N VAL A 12 7.29 -15.86 39.13
CA VAL A 12 7.67 -16.70 37.98
C VAL A 12 6.48 -16.93 37.05
N ALA A 13 5.26 -17.04 37.58
CA ALA A 13 4.05 -17.15 36.76
C ALA A 13 3.76 -15.87 35.95
N LEU A 14 3.99 -14.69 36.54
CA LEU A 14 3.79 -13.42 35.83
C LEU A 14 4.87 -13.13 34.77
N MET A 15 6.11 -13.61 34.95
CA MET A 15 7.15 -13.49 33.91
C MET A 15 6.95 -14.45 32.74
N MET A 16 6.43 -15.66 32.95
CA MET A 16 6.18 -16.61 31.85
C MET A 16 4.93 -16.30 31.01
N ILE A 17 3.95 -15.59 31.56
CA ILE A 17 2.80 -15.08 30.77
C ILE A 17 3.19 -13.84 29.95
N GLY A 18 4.21 -13.09 30.41
CA GLY A 18 4.74 -11.92 29.69
C GLY A 18 5.55 -12.27 28.42
N CYS A 19 6.16 -13.45 28.36
CA CYS A 19 6.95 -13.84 27.18
C CYS A 19 6.13 -14.55 26.08
N THR A 20 4.97 -15.12 26.39
CA THR A 20 4.11 -15.77 25.37
C THR A 20 2.98 -14.88 24.86
N ALA A 21 2.51 -13.92 25.67
CA ALA A 21 1.59 -12.87 25.19
C ALA A 21 2.29 -11.85 24.27
N GLY A 22 3.61 -11.65 24.44
CA GLY A 22 4.42 -10.83 23.54
C GLY A 22 4.73 -11.49 22.20
N TYR A 23 4.72 -12.82 22.10
CA TYR A 23 5.16 -13.53 20.88
C TYR A 23 4.03 -13.78 19.87
N PHE A 24 2.78 -13.94 20.34
CA PHE A 24 1.61 -14.09 19.45
C PHE A 24 0.89 -12.76 19.13
N GLY A 25 1.12 -11.72 19.93
CA GLY A 25 0.53 -10.39 19.72
C GLY A 25 1.40 -9.42 18.93
N THR A 26 2.70 -9.72 18.73
CA THR A 26 3.60 -8.82 17.98
C THR A 26 3.98 -9.37 16.62
N ALA A 27 4.02 -10.70 16.42
CA ALA A 27 4.20 -11.28 15.09
C ALA A 27 3.03 -10.90 14.16
N THR A 28 1.78 -10.96 14.65
CA THR A 28 0.58 -10.56 13.88
C THR A 28 0.44 -9.04 13.73
N TYR A 29 1.04 -8.24 14.63
CA TYR A 29 1.01 -6.78 14.53
C TYR A 29 2.10 -6.24 13.59
N TYR A 30 3.24 -6.91 13.51
CA TYR A 30 4.29 -6.62 12.53
C TYR A 30 4.07 -7.32 11.18
N GLU A 31 3.26 -8.38 11.10
CA GLU A 31 2.76 -8.95 9.83
C GLU A 31 1.63 -8.10 9.20
N GLN A 32 1.00 -7.19 9.96
CA GLN A 32 0.00 -6.25 9.46
C GLN A 32 0.51 -4.82 9.23
N HIS A 33 1.83 -4.61 9.29
CA HIS A 33 2.44 -3.36 8.86
C HIS A 33 3.20 -3.57 7.54
N PRO A 34 2.56 -3.32 6.39
CA PRO A 34 3.25 -3.32 5.12
C PRO A 34 4.15 -2.09 5.05
N GLN A 35 5.40 -2.25 5.45
CA GLN A 35 6.51 -1.44 4.92
C GLN A 35 6.84 -1.82 3.47
N THR A 36 5.98 -2.57 2.77
CA THR A 36 6.21 -3.16 1.45
C THR A 36 6.08 -2.18 0.27
N VAL A 37 6.27 -0.88 0.51
CA VAL A 37 6.64 0.11 -0.52
C VAL A 37 7.96 0.81 -0.21
N ALA A 38 8.61 0.53 0.94
CA ALA A 38 10.04 0.82 1.11
C ALA A 38 10.94 -0.09 0.23
N GLN A 39 10.36 -1.12 -0.40
CA GLN A 39 11.03 -2.22 -1.11
C GLN A 39 10.24 -2.62 -2.37
N SER A 40 9.79 -1.69 -3.22
CA SER A 40 8.95 -2.01 -4.39
C SER A 40 9.67 -2.84 -5.48
N HIS A 41 9.99 -4.10 -5.17
CA HIS A 41 10.38 -5.17 -6.08
C HIS A 41 9.33 -5.40 -7.17
N GLU A 42 8.12 -4.82 -7.04
CA GLU A 42 7.10 -4.79 -8.09
C GLU A 42 7.61 -4.23 -9.43
N CYS A 43 8.67 -3.40 -9.39
CA CYS A 43 9.32 -2.82 -10.57
C CYS A 43 10.67 -3.47 -10.90
N ASP A 44 11.21 -4.31 -10.02
CA ASP A 44 12.55 -4.89 -10.17
C ASP A 44 12.58 -6.01 -11.24
N THR A 45 11.41 -6.49 -11.68
CA THR A 45 11.30 -7.56 -12.69
C THR A 45 11.23 -7.06 -14.12
N ILE A 46 11.02 -5.75 -14.36
CA ILE A 46 10.87 -5.17 -15.70
C ILE A 46 11.80 -3.95 -15.84
N PRO A 47 13.03 -4.14 -16.38
CA PRO A 47 13.90 -3.04 -16.73
C PRO A 47 13.19 -2.05 -17.66
N ASN A 48 13.37 -0.75 -17.42
CA ASN A 48 12.70 0.35 -18.14
C ASN A 48 11.20 0.53 -17.88
N SER A 49 10.59 -0.12 -16.89
CA SER A 49 9.20 0.20 -16.53
C SER A 49 9.06 1.63 -15.97
N ILE A 50 7.84 2.19 -16.02
CA ILE A 50 7.53 3.50 -15.41
C ILE A 50 7.96 3.52 -13.94
N GLY A 51 7.67 2.44 -13.21
CA GLY A 51 8.01 2.33 -11.79
C GLY A 51 9.51 2.21 -11.54
N TYR A 52 10.27 1.55 -12.43
CA TYR A 52 11.73 1.48 -12.34
C TYR A 52 12.39 2.84 -12.61
N LYS A 53 11.96 3.55 -13.66
CA LYS A 53 12.49 4.89 -14.02
C LYS A 53 12.17 5.96 -12.98
N ASN A 54 10.97 5.91 -12.40
CA ASN A 54 10.49 6.89 -11.42
C ASN A 54 10.56 6.38 -9.98
N ARG A 55 11.43 5.38 -9.71
CA ARG A 55 11.51 4.69 -8.42
C ARG A 55 11.65 5.67 -7.25
N ASN A 56 12.51 6.68 -7.35
CA ASN A 56 12.70 7.66 -6.28
C ASN A 56 11.43 8.49 -6.00
N ASP A 57 10.66 8.82 -7.03
CA ASP A 57 9.41 9.59 -6.88
C ASP A 57 8.33 8.77 -6.18
N PHE A 58 8.32 7.46 -6.41
CA PHE A 58 7.37 6.52 -5.79
C PHE A 58 7.86 5.97 -4.45
N LEU A 59 9.17 5.90 -4.18
CA LEU A 59 9.75 5.49 -2.89
C LEU A 59 9.72 6.61 -1.83
N ALA A 60 9.62 7.88 -2.24
CA ALA A 60 9.37 8.99 -1.31
C ALA A 60 7.98 8.90 -0.63
N THR A 61 7.19 7.89 -0.99
CA THR A 61 5.82 7.65 -0.54
C THR A 61 5.80 7.00 0.85
N ASN A 62 4.94 7.55 1.71
CA ASN A 62 4.87 7.39 3.16
C ASN A 62 4.78 5.93 3.67
N ARG A 63 5.39 5.62 4.84
CA ARG A 63 5.36 4.31 5.56
C ARG A 63 3.96 3.84 6.03
N LYS A 64 2.88 4.49 5.60
CA LYS A 64 1.51 4.31 6.08
C LYS A 64 0.55 3.76 5.02
N GLU A 65 1.05 3.27 3.89
CA GLU A 65 0.22 2.64 2.88
C GLU A 65 -0.53 1.43 3.47
N ASN A 66 -1.85 1.52 3.51
CA ASN A 66 -2.73 0.43 3.95
C ASN A 66 -4.08 0.55 3.24
N TRP A 67 -4.98 -0.41 3.46
CA TRP A 67 -6.29 -0.42 2.79
C TRP A 67 -7.07 0.89 2.97
N ARG A 68 -6.91 1.61 4.09
CA ARG A 68 -7.61 2.88 4.33
C ARG A 68 -7.09 4.01 3.44
N THR A 69 -5.77 4.09 3.23
CA THR A 69 -5.20 5.13 2.36
C THR A 69 -5.58 4.89 0.92
N TRP A 70 -5.55 3.64 0.46
CA TRP A 70 -6.02 3.28 -0.87
C TRP A 70 -7.52 3.51 -1.06
N ARG A 71 -8.35 3.12 -0.08
CA ARG A 71 -9.79 3.40 -0.10
C ARG A 71 -10.05 4.91 -0.21
N GLN A 72 -9.33 5.73 0.53
CA GLN A 72 -9.47 7.18 0.46
C GLN A 72 -9.15 7.69 -0.95
N ARG A 73 -8.13 7.14 -1.62
CA ARG A 73 -7.83 7.49 -3.02
C ARG A 73 -8.92 7.07 -3.99
N GLU A 74 -9.56 5.93 -3.79
CA GLU A 74 -10.73 5.55 -4.60
C GLU A 74 -11.88 6.54 -4.43
N ILE A 75 -12.14 7.00 -3.20
CA ILE A 75 -13.16 8.02 -2.90
C ILE A 75 -12.79 9.36 -3.54
N GLU A 76 -11.52 9.77 -3.46
CA GLU A 76 -11.05 11.00 -4.08
C GLU A 76 -11.18 10.93 -5.60
N LEU A 77 -10.72 9.84 -6.20
CA LEU A 77 -10.82 9.61 -7.64
C LEU A 77 -12.28 9.56 -8.09
N SER A 78 -13.17 8.87 -7.38
CA SER A 78 -14.60 8.81 -7.75
C SER A 78 -15.27 10.19 -7.75
N LYS A 79 -14.80 11.11 -6.89
CA LYS A 79 -15.30 12.49 -6.79
C LYS A 79 -14.64 13.47 -7.76
N GLU A 80 -13.56 13.10 -8.45
CA GLU A 80 -12.91 14.01 -9.39
C GLU A 80 -13.81 14.36 -10.58
N THR A 81 -13.90 15.66 -10.86
CA THR A 81 -14.65 16.20 -12.00
C THR A 81 -13.90 15.98 -13.30
N THR A 82 -12.59 16.18 -13.31
CA THR A 82 -11.71 15.91 -14.44
C THR A 82 -11.34 14.43 -14.49
N ALA A 83 -11.59 13.79 -15.63
CA ALA A 83 -11.18 12.40 -15.83
C ALA A 83 -9.65 12.29 -15.94
N PRO A 84 -9.05 11.19 -15.43
CA PRO A 84 -7.66 10.86 -15.71
C PRO A 84 -7.39 10.78 -17.20
N THR A 85 -6.14 11.00 -17.60
CA THR A 85 -5.77 11.14 -19.01
C THR A 85 -5.39 9.82 -19.68
N SER A 86 -4.91 8.86 -18.90
CA SER A 86 -4.53 7.53 -19.35
C SER A 86 -5.69 6.55 -19.26
N SER A 87 -5.76 5.64 -20.23
CA SER A 87 -6.76 4.58 -20.33
C SER A 87 -6.90 3.74 -19.06
N ILE A 88 -5.79 3.46 -18.36
CA ILE A 88 -5.75 2.69 -17.10
C ILE A 88 -6.59 3.38 -16.03
N PHE A 89 -6.34 4.68 -15.80
CA PHE A 89 -7.00 5.43 -14.73
C PHE A 89 -8.36 5.98 -15.17
N SER A 90 -8.58 6.30 -16.45
CA SER A 90 -9.91 6.70 -16.95
C SER A 90 -10.93 5.57 -16.77
N SER A 91 -10.55 4.32 -17.07
CA SER A 91 -11.44 3.16 -16.89
C SER A 91 -11.76 2.91 -15.41
N LEU A 92 -10.76 3.08 -14.55
CA LEU A 92 -10.96 3.04 -13.10
C LEU A 92 -11.91 4.14 -12.64
N HIS A 93 -11.72 5.38 -13.11
CA HIS A 93 -12.56 6.53 -12.76
C HIS A 93 -14.04 6.29 -13.07
N THR A 94 -14.34 5.80 -14.28
CA THR A 94 -15.71 5.44 -14.67
C THR A 94 -16.27 4.34 -13.77
N THR A 95 -15.47 3.33 -13.45
CA THR A 95 -15.87 2.23 -12.56
C THR A 95 -16.17 2.72 -11.14
N LEU A 96 -15.35 3.62 -10.60
CA LEU A 96 -15.52 4.12 -9.24
C LEU A 96 -16.69 5.10 -9.13
N LYS A 97 -16.97 5.89 -10.17
CA LYS A 97 -18.11 6.82 -10.21
C LYS A 97 -19.47 6.13 -10.15
N SER A 98 -19.57 4.90 -10.64
CA SER A 98 -20.81 4.12 -10.61
C SER A 98 -21.00 3.33 -9.30
N GLN A 99 -20.03 3.38 -8.39
CA GLN A 99 -20.04 2.63 -7.14
C GLN A 99 -20.32 3.51 -5.92
N SER A 100 -20.92 2.93 -4.88
CA SER A 100 -21.11 3.62 -3.60
C SER A 100 -19.80 3.72 -2.84
N GLU A 101 -19.57 4.83 -2.11
CA GLU A 101 -18.36 5.02 -1.29
C GLU A 101 -18.15 3.92 -0.24
N THR A 102 -19.22 3.28 0.21
CA THR A 102 -19.18 2.16 1.17
C THR A 102 -18.65 0.87 0.56
N SER A 103 -18.74 0.71 -0.76
CA SER A 103 -18.23 -0.46 -1.48
C SER A 103 -16.76 -0.34 -1.88
N LEU A 104 -16.17 0.85 -1.73
CA LEU A 104 -14.77 1.11 -2.05
C LEU A 104 -13.86 0.60 -0.92
N ASN A 105 -12.79 -0.11 -1.29
CA ASN A 105 -11.89 -0.79 -0.36
C ASN A 105 -10.39 -0.54 -0.66
N GLY A 106 -10.08 0.15 -1.76
CA GLY A 106 -8.72 0.48 -2.18
C GLY A 106 -8.05 -0.54 -3.10
N GLU A 107 -8.65 -1.70 -3.35
CA GLU A 107 -8.00 -2.76 -4.12
C GLU A 107 -7.86 -2.41 -5.60
N LYS A 108 -8.88 -1.79 -6.20
CA LYS A 108 -8.89 -1.54 -7.65
C LYS A 108 -7.86 -0.50 -8.04
N ILE A 109 -7.75 0.56 -7.25
CA ILE A 109 -6.72 1.58 -7.50
C ILE A 109 -5.32 1.02 -7.27
N ARG A 110 -5.12 0.19 -6.24
CA ARG A 110 -3.83 -0.45 -5.97
C ARG A 110 -3.42 -1.33 -7.15
N ASP A 111 -4.32 -2.14 -7.67
CA ASP A 111 -4.05 -3.03 -8.79
C ASP A 111 -3.75 -2.25 -10.07
N LYS A 112 -4.46 -1.13 -10.32
CA LYS A 112 -4.18 -0.24 -11.45
C LYS A 112 -2.87 0.51 -11.33
N CYS A 113 -2.45 0.85 -10.11
CA CYS A 113 -1.13 1.40 -9.83
C CYS A 113 -0.02 0.39 -10.12
N ARG A 114 -0.20 -0.88 -9.75
CA ARG A 114 0.73 -1.97 -10.12
C ARG A 114 0.84 -2.11 -11.64
N GLU A 115 -0.28 -2.14 -12.34
CA GLU A 115 -0.33 -2.20 -13.80
C GLU A 115 0.42 -1.01 -14.45
N ALA A 116 0.18 0.20 -13.95
CA ALA A 116 0.86 1.40 -14.42
C ALA A 116 2.38 1.33 -14.18
N TYR A 117 2.82 0.84 -13.02
CA TYR A 117 4.25 0.72 -12.69
C TYR A 117 4.98 -0.30 -13.55
N GLN A 118 4.31 -1.36 -13.98
CA GLN A 118 4.89 -2.43 -14.81
C GLN A 118 4.88 -2.12 -16.30
N LYS A 119 4.18 -1.05 -16.73
CA LYS A 119 4.13 -0.63 -18.14
C LYS A 119 5.56 -0.31 -18.62
N ASN A 120 6.01 -1.05 -19.64
CA ASN A 120 7.39 -1.01 -20.13
C ASN A 120 7.60 0.15 -21.14
N ASN A 121 8.68 0.92 -20.93
CA ASN A 121 9.08 2.05 -21.76
C ASN A 121 10.10 1.62 -22.81
N ASN A 122 9.62 0.96 -23.87
CA ASN A 122 10.50 0.48 -24.94
C ASN A 122 10.49 1.35 -26.21
N THR A 123 9.90 2.57 -26.21
CA THR A 123 10.04 3.49 -27.37
C THR A 123 9.69 4.95 -27.05
N ASP A 124 10.49 5.87 -27.58
CA ASP A 124 10.61 7.30 -27.26
C ASP A 124 9.41 8.24 -27.50
N SER A 125 8.18 7.76 -27.78
CA SER A 125 7.00 8.65 -27.83
C SER A 125 5.68 7.90 -27.92
N ASN A 126 5.28 7.24 -26.84
CA ASN A 126 3.87 6.86 -26.69
C ASN A 126 3.18 7.87 -25.76
N SER A 127 2.34 8.75 -26.33
CA SER A 127 1.54 9.75 -25.58
C SER A 127 0.81 9.12 -24.39
N GLU A 128 0.37 7.87 -24.56
CA GLU A 128 -0.31 7.10 -23.52
C GLU A 128 0.57 6.73 -22.34
N GLU A 129 1.87 6.53 -22.56
CA GLU A 129 2.81 6.23 -21.50
C GLU A 129 3.07 7.46 -20.63
N ASN A 130 3.30 8.62 -21.24
CA ASN A 130 3.46 9.88 -20.52
C ASN A 130 2.21 10.22 -19.69
N LYS A 131 1.02 9.96 -20.25
CA LYS A 131 -0.26 10.06 -19.52
C LYS A 131 -0.32 9.08 -18.36
N THR A 132 0.10 7.83 -18.58
CA THR A 132 0.12 6.79 -17.54
C THR A 132 1.08 7.17 -16.40
N GLU A 133 2.26 7.68 -16.72
CA GLU A 133 3.22 8.16 -15.72
C GLU A 133 2.66 9.35 -14.94
N THR A 134 2.07 10.33 -15.63
CA THR A 134 1.47 11.52 -15.02
C THR A 134 0.36 11.15 -14.05
N ASP A 135 -0.57 10.29 -14.49
CA ASP A 135 -1.66 9.81 -13.65
C ASP A 135 -1.13 8.96 -12.49
N ALA A 136 -0.14 8.07 -12.72
CA ALA A 136 0.46 7.27 -11.66
C ALA A 136 1.14 8.13 -10.59
N LYS A 137 1.86 9.20 -10.97
CA LYS A 137 2.44 10.18 -10.04
C LYS A 137 1.38 10.92 -9.23
N LYS A 138 0.18 11.09 -9.78
CA LYS A 138 -0.94 11.75 -9.10
C LYS A 138 -1.69 10.81 -8.14
N TYR A 139 -2.05 9.62 -8.60
CA TYR A 139 -2.99 8.73 -7.90
C TYR A 139 -2.32 7.64 -7.07
N CYS A 140 -1.12 7.21 -7.45
CA CYS A 140 -0.40 6.14 -6.76
C CYS A 140 0.62 6.66 -5.74
N LYS A 141 0.84 7.97 -5.70
CA LYS A 141 1.74 8.61 -4.74
C LYS A 141 0.98 9.06 -3.49
N PHE A 142 1.47 8.66 -2.32
CA PHE A 142 0.99 9.12 -1.00
C PHE A 142 2.00 10.08 -0.39
N LYS A 143 1.58 11.32 -0.14
CA LYS A 143 2.35 12.28 0.66
C LYS A 143 2.09 12.02 2.15
#